data_AF-A0A9E2QIJ5-F1
#
_entry.id   AF-A0A9E2QIJ5-F1
#
_cell.length_a   1.000
_cell.length_b   1.000
_cell.length_c   1.000
_cell.angle_alpha   90.00
_cell.angle_beta   90.00
_cell.angle_gamma   90.00
#
_symmetry.space_group_name_H-M   'P 1'
#
loop_
_entity.id
_entity.type
_entity.pdbx_description
1 polymer ?
#
loop_
_entity_poly.entity_id
_entity_poly.type
_entity_poly.pdbx_seq_one_letter_code
_entity_poly.pdbx_strand_id
1 'polypeptide(L)' 'MPSDFIFNQTLEAIKAMPEYLEIGNDEQKYYELVDIVLEEWEDTGQLPDDYDTEGLRNKLRMEWRDIEQEQP' A
#
# COMPACT_ATOMS: atom_id res chain seq x y z
N MET A 1 -7.41 1.31 -15.38
CA MET A 1 -6.20 0.87 -16.12
C MET A 1 -5.53 -0.27 -15.34
N PRO A 2 -4.58 -1.06 -15.88
CA PRO A 2 -3.88 -2.10 -15.09
C PRO A 2 -3.24 -1.56 -13.80
N SER A 3 -2.89 -0.27 -13.76
CA SER A 3 -2.40 0.44 -12.57
C SER A 3 -3.40 0.53 -11.41
N ASP A 4 -4.71 0.62 -11.68
CA ASP A 4 -5.73 0.66 -10.60
C ASP A 4 -5.96 -0.73 -9.99
N PHE A 5 -5.81 -1.77 -10.81
CA PHE A 5 -5.95 -3.15 -10.35
C PHE A 5 -4.82 -3.55 -9.40
N ILE A 6 -3.57 -3.25 -9.74
CA ILE A 6 -2.43 -3.51 -8.86
C ILE A 6 -2.51 -2.66 -7.60
N PHE A 7 -2.84 -1.37 -7.74
CA PHE A 7 -3.03 -0.49 -6.59
C PHE A 7 -4.09 -1.05 -5.60
N ASN A 8 -5.27 -1.41 -6.09
CA ASN A 8 -6.35 -1.92 -5.23
C ASN A 8 -5.96 -3.22 -4.54
N GLN A 9 -5.35 -4.16 -5.25
CA GLN A 9 -4.92 -5.41 -4.63
C GLN A 9 -3.80 -5.20 -3.60
N THR A 10 -2.85 -4.30 -3.87
CA THR A 10 -1.79 -3.97 -2.90
C THR A 10 -2.42 -3.35 -1.64
N LEU A 11 -3.39 -2.45 -1.82
CA LEU A 11 -4.13 -1.85 -0.72
C LEU A 11 -4.95 -2.88 0.08
N GLU A 12 -5.61 -3.82 -0.59
CA GLU A 12 -6.33 -4.92 0.08
C GLU A 12 -5.37 -5.85 0.83
N ALA A 13 -4.19 -6.14 0.28
CA ALA A 13 -3.17 -6.93 0.95
C ALA A 13 -2.69 -6.23 2.24
N ILE A 14 -2.38 -4.93 2.17
CA ILE A 14 -2.01 -4.13 3.34
C ILE A 14 -3.15 -4.15 4.38
N LYS A 15 -4.40 -3.93 3.98
CA LYS A 15 -5.57 -3.94 4.87
C LYS A 15 -5.86 -5.31 5.50
N ALA A 16 -5.43 -6.40 4.84
CA ALA A 16 -5.59 -7.76 5.34
C ALA A 16 -4.51 -8.14 6.36
N MET A 17 -3.42 -7.38 6.47
CA MET A 17 -2.37 -7.63 7.46
C MET A 17 -2.90 -7.37 8.88
N PRO A 18 -2.64 -8.27 9.85
CA PRO A 18 -3.03 -8.04 11.24
C PRO A 18 -2.38 -6.76 11.81
N GLU A 19 -1.16 -6.44 11.38
CA GLU A 19 -0.45 -5.22 11.76
C GLU A 19 -1.23 -3.96 11.35
N TYR A 20 -1.97 -3.99 10.23
CA TYR A 20 -2.81 -2.86 9.80
C TYR A 20 -3.94 -2.55 10.78
N LEU A 21 -4.42 -3.55 11.53
CA LEU A 21 -5.41 -3.34 12.59
C LEU A 21 -4.77 -2.73 13.85
N GLU A 22 -3.46 -2.88 14.04
CA GLU A 22 -2.72 -2.44 15.22
C GLU A 22 -2.00 -1.08 15.04
N ILE A 23 -1.78 -0.63 13.80
CA ILE A 23 -1.11 0.65 13.52
C ILE A 23 -1.91 1.89 13.94
N GLY A 24 -3.25 1.84 13.96
CA GLY A 24 -4.08 3.01 14.27
C GLY A 24 -3.79 4.19 13.32
N ASN A 25 -3.42 5.35 13.88
CA ASN A 25 -3.06 6.57 13.13
C ASN A 25 -1.52 6.74 12.97
N ASP A 26 -0.76 5.65 13.07
CA ASP A 26 0.70 5.69 12.92
C ASP A 26 1.08 5.64 11.43
N GLU A 27 1.21 6.83 10.82
CA GLU A 27 1.64 7.01 9.41
C GLU A 27 2.95 6.26 9.12
N GLN A 28 3.89 6.29 10.07
CA GLN A 28 5.20 5.67 9.86
C GLN A 28 5.07 4.15 9.74
N LYS A 29 4.30 3.52 10.63
CA LYS A 29 4.05 2.08 10.54
C LYS A 29 3.25 1.68 9.31
N TYR A 30 2.29 2.51 8.89
CA TYR A 30 1.58 2.27 7.62
C TYR A 30 2.56 2.26 6.44
N TYR A 31 3.53 3.17 6.41
CA TYR A 31 4.56 3.19 5.37
C TYR A 31 5.48 1.97 5.42
N GLU A 32 5.80 1.47 6.61
CA GLU A 32 6.53 0.20 6.76
C GLU A 32 5.73 -0.98 6.17
N LEU A 33 4.42 -1.07 6.42
CA LEU A 33 3.58 -2.12 5.81
C LEU A 33 3.50 -2.01 4.29
N VAL A 34 3.42 -0.79 3.75
CA VAL A 34 3.46 -0.56 2.30
C VAL A 34 4.76 -1.13 1.73
N ASP A 35 5.91 -0.83 2.35
CA ASP A 35 7.20 -1.32 1.87
C ASP A 35 7.31 -2.84 1.96
N ILE A 36 6.84 -3.46 3.05
CA ILE A 36 6.79 -4.93 3.20
C ILE A 36 5.98 -5.59 2.08
N VAL A 37 4.78 -5.07 1.81
CA VAL A 37 3.91 -5.65 0.77
C VAL A 37 4.51 -5.43 -0.62
N LEU A 38 5.06 -4.25 -0.92
CA LEU A 38 5.70 -4.02 -2.22
C LEU A 38 6.91 -4.92 -2.45
N GLU A 39 7.73 -5.15 -1.43
CA GLU A 39 8.85 -6.09 -1.49
C GLU A 39 8.36 -7.53 -1.75
N GLU A 40 7.30 -7.98 -1.07
CA GLU A 40 6.72 -9.30 -1.30
C GLU A 40 6.15 -9.44 -2.72
N TRP A 41 5.53 -8.38 -3.24
CA TRP A 41 4.98 -8.38 -4.59
C TRP A 41 6.07 -8.41 -5.68
N GLU A 42 7.21 -7.77 -5.43
CA GLU A 42 8.39 -7.83 -6.28
C GLU A 42 8.99 -9.24 -6.27
N ASP A 43 9.16 -9.85 -5.09
CA ASP A 43 9.71 -11.19 -4.93
C ASP A 43 8.82 -12.29 -5.54
N THR A 44 7.49 -12.14 -5.41
CA THR A 44 6.52 -13.09 -5.97
C THR A 44 6.22 -12.88 -7.46
N GLY A 45 6.75 -11.82 -8.07
CA GLY A 45 6.50 -11.47 -9.47
C GLY A 45 5.07 -11.00 -9.75
N GLN A 46 4.35 -10.53 -8.72
CA GLN A 46 3.02 -9.92 -8.87
C GLN A 46 3.11 -8.49 -9.42
N LEU A 47 4.23 -7.80 -9.17
CA LEU A 47 4.55 -6.54 -9.84
C LEU A 47 5.18 -6.84 -11.22
N PRO A 48 4.62 -6.30 -12.31
CA PRO A 48 5.28 -6.33 -13.61
C PRO A 48 6.65 -5.64 -13.55
N ASP A 49 7.64 -6.16 -14.28
CA ASP A 49 9.00 -5.58 -14.29
C ASP A 49 9.06 -4.11 -14.73
N ASP A 50 8.13 -3.67 -15.58
CA ASP A 50 7.99 -2.29 -16.07
C ASP A 50 7.03 -1.43 -15.22
N TYR A 51 6.57 -1.96 -14.08
CA TYR A 51 5.61 -1.25 -13.24
C TYR A 51 6.31 -0.20 -12.37
N ASP A 52 5.71 1.00 -12.28
CA ASP A 52 6.23 2.10 -11.46
C ASP A 52 5.94 1.85 -9.97
N THR A 53 6.78 1.03 -9.34
CA THR A 53 6.71 0.71 -7.90
C THR A 53 6.83 1.97 -7.04
N GLU A 54 7.63 2.96 -7.44
CA GLU A 54 7.75 4.23 -6.73
C GLU A 54 6.46 5.06 -6.83
N GLY A 55 5.85 5.11 -8.03
CA GLY A 55 4.55 5.72 -8.24
C GLY A 55 3.43 5.06 -7.42
N LEU A 56 3.42 3.73 -7.34
CA LEU A 56 2.47 2.98 -6.52
C LEU A 56 2.66 3.24 -5.03
N ARG A 57 3.92 3.20 -4.55
CA ARG A 57 4.27 3.58 -3.17
C ARG A 57 3.72 4.96 -2.85
N ASN A 58 4.03 5.95 -3.68
CA ASN A 58 3.55 7.33 -3.48
C ASN A 58 2.02 7.42 -3.47
N LYS A 59 1.34 6.68 -4.35
CA LYS A 59 -0.13 6.62 -4.39
C LYS A 59 -0.71 6.04 -3.11
N LEU A 60 -0.18 4.92 -2.60
CA LEU A 60 -0.61 4.30 -1.34
C LEU A 60 -0.39 5.21 -0.13
N ARG A 61 0.68 6.00 -0.13
CA ARG A 61 0.96 6.99 0.92
C ARG A 61 0.00 8.18 0.89
N MET A 62 -0.38 8.64 -0.31
CA MET A 62 -1.38 9.71 -0.45
C MET A 62 -2.75 9.26 0.06
N GLU A 63 -3.18 8.05 -0.30
CA GLU A 63 -4.49 7.52 0.07
C GLU A 63 -4.67 7.38 1.59
N TRP A 64 -3.60 7.04 2.33
CA TRP A 64 -3.65 7.04 3.80
C TRP A 64 -3.94 8.44 4.37
N ARG A 65 -3.33 9.48 3.79
CA ARG A 65 -3.56 10.87 4.21
C ARG A 65 -4.98 11.35 3.91
N ASP A 66 -5.58 10.86 2.82
CA ASP A 66 -6.98 11.13 2.50
C ASP A 66 -7.92 10.41 3.49
N ILE A 67 -7.63 9.13 3.82
CA ILE A 67 -8.39 8.35 4.80
C ILE A 67 -8.38 9.02 6.19
N GLU A 68 -7.26 9.59 6.63
CA GLU A 68 -7.18 10.28 7.93
C GLU A 68 -7.90 11.64 7.95
N GLN A 69 -8.04 12.33 6.81
CA GLN A 69 -8.75 13.62 6.75
C GLN A 69 -10.29 13.47 6.72
N GLU A 70 -10.79 12.28 6.39
CA GLU A 70 -12.23 11.98 6.38
C GLU A 70 -12.76 11.40 7.72
N GLN A 71 -11.89 11.15 8.71
CA GLN A 71 -12.33 10.73 10.05
C GLN A 71 -12.62 11.97 10.94
N PRO A 72 -13.88 12.19 11.38
CA PRO A 72 -14.33 13.36 12.13
C PRO A 72 -13.86 13.43 13.59
#